data_AF-A0A9E2UT29-F1
#
_entry.id   AF-A0A9E2UT29-F1
#
_cell.length_a   1.000
_cell.length_b   1.000
_cell.length_c   1.000
_cell.angle_alpha   90.00
_cell.angle_beta   90.00
_cell.angle_gamma   90.00
#
_symmetry.space_group_name_H-M   'P 1'
#
loop_
_entity.id
_entity.type
_entity.pdbx_description
1 polymer ?
#
loop_
_entity_poly.entity_id
_entity_poly.type
_entity_poly.pdbx_seq_one_letter_code
_entity_poly.pdbx_strand_id
1 'polypeptide(L)'
;RFLERGGITGSPSSVIGLGFYWLIIFSALVMLFNTLELEMASQLVKQAVFYLPRIVVAAILFALGIFLSQFMAKFVEKTAHLANIPMYGLLGRVAGYAIIALAIMLALNYLGVAASIIAQYAFIIFGVVPLVVSLIFLIAGKDIVAGILAGRFLMKEYKKGERIEFDSISGEIESVGFITTKIKSNTDEILIPNSELAKKIIKKRA
;
A
#
# COMPACT_ATOMS: atom_id res chain seq x y z
N ARG A 1 -33.79 -8.67 1.54
CA ARG A 1 -34.04 -7.24 1.92
C ARG A 1 -32.74 -6.43 2.18
N PHE A 2 -31.61 -6.77 1.53
CA PHE A 2 -30.36 -5.99 1.63
C PHE A 2 -30.08 -5.18 0.35
N LEU A 3 -30.76 -5.51 -0.76
CA LEU A 3 -30.57 -4.88 -2.08
C LEU A 3 -31.45 -3.65 -2.31
N GLU A 4 -32.52 -3.46 -1.54
CA GLU A 4 -33.44 -2.31 -1.67
C GLU A 4 -32.91 -1.03 -1.02
N ARG A 5 -31.92 -1.10 -0.13
CA ARG A 5 -31.35 0.08 0.56
C ARG A 5 -30.28 0.82 -0.25
N GLY A 6 -29.95 0.32 -1.45
CA GLY A 6 -28.89 0.87 -2.31
C GLY A 6 -29.37 1.56 -3.59
N GLY A 7 -30.68 1.70 -3.83
CA GLY A 7 -31.22 2.38 -5.01
C GLY A 7 -30.98 1.66 -6.35
N ILE A 8 -30.44 0.44 -6.35
CA ILE A 8 -30.28 -0.38 -7.55
C ILE A 8 -31.51 -1.28 -7.68
N THR A 9 -32.57 -0.73 -8.27
CA THR A 9 -33.81 -1.45 -8.60
C THR A 9 -33.71 -2.22 -9.93
N GLY A 10 -32.54 -2.21 -10.59
CA GLY A 10 -32.31 -2.97 -11.82
C GLY A 10 -31.80 -4.37 -11.53
N SER A 11 -32.56 -5.39 -11.93
CA SER A 11 -32.04 -6.75 -12.08
C SER A 11 -30.84 -6.75 -13.05
N PRO A 12 -29.89 -7.71 -12.97
CA PRO A 12 -28.82 -7.84 -13.97
C PRO A 12 -29.33 -7.86 -15.43
N SER A 13 -30.53 -8.40 -15.63
CA SER A 13 -31.27 -8.36 -16.91
C SER A 13 -31.64 -6.95 -17.37
N SER A 14 -31.92 -6.02 -16.46
CA SER A 14 -32.22 -4.62 -16.78
C SER A 14 -30.99 -3.87 -17.30
N VAL A 15 -29.79 -4.16 -16.77
CA VAL A 15 -28.53 -3.56 -17.24
C VAL A 15 -28.19 -4.07 -18.63
N ILE A 16 -28.34 -5.37 -18.85
CA ILE A 16 -28.13 -5.99 -20.17
C ILE A 16 -29.15 -5.44 -21.18
N GLY A 17 -30.43 -5.35 -20.79
CA GLY A 17 -31.51 -4.80 -21.63
C GLY A 17 -31.29 -3.34 -22.00
N LEU A 18 -30.80 -2.51 -21.06
CA LEU A 18 -30.42 -1.13 -21.35
C LEU A 18 -29.25 -1.06 -22.35
N GLY A 19 -28.28 -1.97 -22.24
CA GLY A 19 -27.20 -2.11 -23.21
C GLY A 19 -27.71 -2.40 -24.63
N PHE A 20 -28.59 -3.39 -24.78
CA PHE A 20 -29.20 -3.71 -26.07
C PHE A 20 -30.07 -2.57 -26.62
N TYR A 21 -30.82 -1.87 -25.76
CA TYR A 21 -31.62 -0.71 -26.15
C TYR A 21 -30.75 0.38 -26.78
N TRP A 22 -29.65 0.76 -26.13
CA TRP A 22 -28.73 1.75 -26.68
C TRP A 22 -28.04 1.25 -27.94
N LEU A 23 -27.65 -0.03 -28.01
CA LEU A 23 -27.06 -0.62 -29.22
C LEU A 23 -28.00 -0.50 -30.42
N ILE A 24 -29.29 -0.80 -30.26
CA ILE A 24 -30.29 -0.68 -31.33
C ILE A 24 -30.40 0.78 -31.80
N ILE A 25 -30.47 1.74 -30.87
CA ILE A 25 -30.53 3.17 -31.20
C ILE A 25 -29.30 3.61 -31.99
N PHE A 26 -28.09 3.26 -31.51
CA PHE A 26 -26.86 3.63 -32.19
C PHE A 26 -26.73 2.95 -33.56
N SER A 27 -27.15 1.69 -33.70
CA SER A 27 -27.18 1.00 -35.00
C SER A 27 -28.12 1.67 -35.99
N ALA A 28 -29.32 2.08 -35.56
CA ALA A 28 -30.25 2.82 -36.39
C ALA A 28 -29.69 4.18 -36.81
N LEU A 29 -28.99 4.86 -35.91
CA LEU A 29 -28.37 6.17 -36.16
C LEU A 29 -27.17 6.07 -37.12
N VAL A 30 -26.36 5.02 -37.03
CA VAL A 30 -25.33 4.69 -38.04
C VAL A 30 -25.95 4.43 -39.41
N MET A 31 -27.06 3.68 -39.45
CA MET A 31 -27.77 3.40 -40.71
C MET A 31 -28.29 4.68 -41.35
N LEU A 32 -28.91 5.56 -40.55
CA LEU A 32 -29.40 6.87 -40.98
C LEU A 32 -28.28 7.72 -41.60
N PHE A 33 -27.13 7.84 -40.92
CA PHE A 33 -26.01 8.63 -41.45
C PHE A 33 -25.37 8.03 -42.68
N ASN A 34 -25.31 6.69 -42.79
CA ASN A 34 -24.84 6.04 -44.02
C ASN A 34 -25.80 6.33 -45.19
N THR A 35 -27.11 6.29 -44.97
CA THR A 35 -28.12 6.60 -46.00
C THR A 35 -28.07 8.05 -46.45
N LEU A 36 -27.73 8.97 -45.55
CA LEU A 36 -27.55 10.40 -45.87
C LEU A 36 -26.16 10.71 -46.47
N GLU A 37 -25.34 9.69 -46.75
CA GLU A 37 -23.96 9.82 -47.24
C GLU A 37 -23.05 10.67 -46.31
N LEU A 38 -23.41 10.75 -45.02
CA LEU A 38 -22.66 11.48 -43.99
C LEU A 38 -21.63 10.56 -43.33
N GLU A 39 -20.58 10.21 -44.08
CA GLU A 39 -19.55 9.25 -43.64
C GLU A 39 -18.89 9.66 -42.31
N MET A 40 -18.51 10.93 -42.16
CA MET A 40 -17.89 11.42 -40.92
C MET A 40 -18.81 11.25 -39.70
N ALA A 41 -20.09 11.57 -39.83
CA ALA A 41 -21.05 11.43 -38.74
C ALA A 41 -21.24 9.96 -38.35
N SER A 42 -21.36 9.06 -39.33
CA SER A 42 -21.42 7.60 -39.10
C SER A 42 -20.18 7.07 -38.36
N GLN A 43 -18.99 7.54 -38.74
CA GLN A 43 -17.75 7.15 -38.07
C GLN A 43 -17.70 7.60 -36.60
N LEU A 44 -18.11 8.82 -36.30
CA LEU A 44 -18.15 9.32 -34.92
C LEU A 44 -19.09 8.49 -34.03
N VAL A 45 -20.24 8.09 -34.57
CA VAL A 45 -21.20 7.25 -33.84
C VAL A 45 -20.64 5.86 -33.60
N LYS A 46 -20.01 5.24 -34.61
CA LYS A 46 -19.34 3.93 -34.44
C LYS A 46 -18.27 4.01 -33.35
N GLN A 47 -17.44 5.06 -33.34
CA GLN A 47 -16.45 5.27 -32.28
C GLN A 47 -17.09 5.40 -30.90
N ALA A 48 -18.20 6.14 -30.78
CA ALA A 48 -18.96 6.24 -29.52
C ALA A 48 -19.47 4.87 -29.03
N VAL A 49 -19.97 4.03 -29.93
CA VAL A 49 -20.41 2.66 -29.59
C VAL A 49 -19.25 1.81 -29.09
N PHE A 50 -18.09 1.85 -29.77
CA PHE A 50 -16.90 1.11 -29.33
C PHE A 50 -16.30 1.64 -28.02
N TYR A 51 -16.70 2.84 -27.58
CA TYR A 51 -16.29 3.42 -26.30
C TYR A 51 -17.13 2.90 -25.12
N LEU A 52 -18.37 2.45 -25.34
CA LEU A 52 -19.26 1.94 -24.28
C LEU A 52 -18.65 0.76 -23.50
N PRO A 53 -18.11 -0.30 -24.15
CA PRO A 53 -17.43 -1.38 -23.42
C PRO A 53 -16.28 -0.87 -22.56
N ARG A 54 -15.58 0.18 -23.02
CA ARG A 54 -14.46 0.75 -22.26
C ARG A 54 -14.90 1.40 -20.96
N ILE A 55 -16.03 2.11 -21.00
CA ILE A 55 -16.63 2.71 -19.80
C ILE A 55 -17.00 1.64 -18.77
N VAL A 56 -17.60 0.53 -19.23
CA VAL A 56 -18.00 -0.57 -18.33
C VAL A 56 -16.79 -1.17 -17.61
N VAL A 57 -15.72 -1.47 -18.34
CA VAL A 57 -14.50 -2.03 -17.74
C VAL A 57 -13.82 -1.01 -16.82
N ALA A 58 -13.77 0.27 -17.19
CA ALA A 58 -13.23 1.31 -16.32
C ALA A 58 -14.02 1.44 -15.00
N ALA A 59 -15.36 1.35 -15.06
CA ALA A 59 -16.22 1.35 -13.88
C ALA A 59 -15.97 0.11 -12.99
N ILE A 60 -15.80 -1.06 -13.59
CA ILE A 60 -15.45 -2.29 -12.87
C ILE A 60 -14.09 -2.15 -12.17
N LEU A 61 -13.06 -1.67 -12.88
CA LEU A 61 -11.72 -1.43 -12.31
C LEU A 61 -11.77 -0.45 -11.15
N PHE A 62 -12.53 0.64 -11.28
CA PHE A 62 -12.70 1.62 -10.22
C PHE A 62 -13.43 1.02 -9.00
N ALA A 63 -14.51 0.27 -9.22
CA ALA A 63 -15.23 -0.41 -8.15
C ALA A 63 -14.35 -1.44 -7.41
N LEU A 64 -13.57 -2.23 -8.14
CA LEU A 64 -12.56 -3.13 -7.57
C LEU A 64 -11.51 -2.36 -6.76
N GLY A 65 -11.08 -1.20 -7.25
CA GLY A 65 -10.17 -0.32 -6.54
C GLY A 65 -10.72 0.20 -5.21
N ILE A 66 -12.00 0.59 -5.16
CA ILE A 66 -12.68 0.98 -3.92
C ILE A 66 -12.74 -0.19 -2.94
N PHE A 67 -13.09 -1.37 -3.42
CA PHE A 67 -13.11 -2.57 -2.57
C PHE A 67 -11.71 -2.87 -2.00
N LEU A 68 -10.70 -2.85 -2.86
CA LEU A 68 -9.32 -3.11 -2.49
C LEU A 68 -8.76 -2.05 -1.53
N SER A 69 -9.15 -0.78 -1.70
CA SER A 69 -8.70 0.30 -0.81
C SER A 69 -9.18 0.11 0.63
N GLN A 70 -10.43 -0.33 0.82
CA GLN A 70 -10.97 -0.61 2.15
C GLN A 70 -10.26 -1.81 2.79
N PHE A 71 -9.98 -2.85 2.01
CA PHE A 71 -9.25 -4.02 2.48
C PHE A 71 -7.82 -3.65 2.90
N MET A 72 -7.11 -2.90 2.04
CA MET A 72 -5.74 -2.44 2.30
C MET A 72 -5.67 -1.46 3.48
N ALA A 73 -6.60 -0.50 3.58
CA ALA A 73 -6.64 0.42 4.70
C ALA A 73 -6.75 -0.30 6.05
N LYS A 74 -7.67 -1.28 6.14
CA LYS A 74 -7.84 -2.10 7.34
C LYS A 74 -6.64 -2.99 7.63
N PHE A 75 -6.01 -3.55 6.59
CA PHE A 75 -4.83 -4.38 6.75
C PHE A 75 -3.66 -3.58 7.34
N VAL A 76 -3.39 -2.40 6.78
CA VAL A 76 -2.33 -1.49 7.25
C VAL A 76 -2.64 -0.99 8.66
N GLU A 77 -3.87 -0.58 8.92
CA GLU A 77 -4.31 -0.12 10.26
C GLU A 77 -4.10 -1.19 11.32
N LYS A 78 -4.54 -2.43 11.06
CA LYS A 78 -4.35 -3.56 12.00
C LYS A 78 -2.88 -3.88 12.22
N THR A 79 -2.07 -3.86 11.16
CA THR A 79 -0.64 -4.15 11.27
C THR A 79 0.08 -3.08 12.07
N ALA A 80 -0.24 -1.81 11.83
CA ALA A 80 0.32 -0.68 12.57
C ALA A 80 -0.11 -0.70 14.04
N HIS A 81 -1.36 -1.08 14.32
CA HIS A 81 -1.85 -1.25 15.69
C HIS A 81 -1.11 -2.37 16.42
N LEU A 82 -0.89 -3.53 15.78
CA LEU A 82 -0.11 -4.63 16.35
C LEU A 82 1.35 -4.25 16.63
N ALA A 83 1.92 -3.38 15.80
CA ALA A 83 3.28 -2.86 15.98
C ALA A 83 3.38 -1.72 17.02
N ASN A 84 2.29 -1.36 17.72
CA ASN A 84 2.21 -0.22 18.64
C ASN A 84 2.66 1.11 18.02
N ILE A 85 2.44 1.28 16.71
CA ILE A 85 2.80 2.52 16.02
C ILE A 85 1.75 3.59 16.36
N PRO A 86 2.16 4.76 16.88
CA PRO A 86 1.24 5.86 17.08
C PRO A 86 0.64 6.28 15.73
N MET A 87 -0.63 6.68 15.72
CA MET A 87 -1.32 7.12 14.49
C MET A 87 -1.62 6.00 13.45
N TYR A 88 -1.79 4.76 13.89
CA TYR A 88 -2.18 3.62 13.02
C TYR A 88 -3.38 3.90 12.10
N GLY A 89 -4.36 4.69 12.56
CA GLY A 89 -5.53 5.06 11.75
C GLY A 89 -5.20 5.98 10.57
N LEU A 90 -4.21 6.87 10.70
CA LEU A 90 -3.77 7.73 9.59
C LEU A 90 -3.03 6.92 8.53
N LEU A 91 -2.16 6.00 8.95
CA LEU A 91 -1.45 5.08 8.05
C LEU A 91 -2.42 4.26 7.19
N GLY A 92 -3.46 3.70 7.80
CA GLY A 92 -4.52 2.99 7.09
C GLY A 92 -5.25 3.88 6.07
N ARG A 93 -5.62 5.11 6.46
CA ARG A 93 -6.27 6.06 5.54
C ARG A 93 -5.39 6.46 4.37
N VAL A 94 -4.11 6.76 4.60
CA VAL A 94 -3.15 7.11 3.54
C VAL A 94 -3.01 5.95 2.54
N ALA A 95 -2.88 4.71 3.04
CA ALA A 95 -2.85 3.53 2.18
C ALA A 95 -4.13 3.38 1.36
N GLY A 96 -5.31 3.56 1.98
CA GLY A 96 -6.59 3.52 1.27
C GLY A 96 -6.69 4.58 0.16
N TYR A 97 -6.32 5.84 0.45
CA TYR A 97 -6.34 6.91 -0.54
C TYR A 97 -5.35 6.67 -1.68
N ALA A 98 -4.18 6.10 -1.40
CA ALA A 98 -3.22 5.71 -2.44
C ALA A 98 -3.82 4.70 -3.42
N ILE A 99 -4.51 3.67 -2.91
CA ILE A 99 -5.18 2.66 -3.77
C ILE A 99 -6.33 3.27 -4.57
N ILE A 100 -7.12 4.18 -3.98
CA ILE A 100 -8.19 4.87 -4.71
C ILE A 100 -7.61 5.72 -5.84
N ALA A 101 -6.58 6.51 -5.56
CA ALA A 101 -5.92 7.34 -6.57
C ALA A 101 -5.35 6.49 -7.72
N LEU A 102 -4.72 5.35 -7.40
CA LEU A 102 -4.24 4.39 -8.39
C LEU A 102 -5.40 3.81 -9.23
N ALA A 103 -6.51 3.45 -8.60
CA ALA A 103 -7.70 2.94 -9.30
C ALA A 103 -8.32 3.97 -10.26
N ILE A 104 -8.37 5.25 -9.85
CA ILE A 104 -8.81 6.35 -10.71
C ILE A 104 -7.89 6.45 -11.92
N MET A 105 -6.57 6.46 -11.71
CA MET A 105 -5.60 6.55 -12.81
C MET A 105 -5.72 5.36 -13.76
N LEU A 106 -5.89 4.13 -13.25
CA LEU A 106 -6.09 2.95 -14.08
C LEU A 106 -7.39 3.03 -14.90
N ALA A 107 -8.49 3.47 -14.29
CA ALA A 107 -9.76 3.63 -14.97
C ALA A 107 -9.68 4.68 -16.09
N LEU A 108 -9.06 5.83 -15.81
CA LEU A 108 -8.85 6.89 -16.81
C LEU A 108 -7.92 6.45 -17.95
N ASN A 109 -6.87 5.69 -17.64
CA ASN A 109 -5.99 5.10 -18.65
C ASN A 109 -6.76 4.15 -19.57
N TYR A 110 -7.64 3.30 -19.01
CA TYR A 110 -8.46 2.37 -19.80
C TYR A 110 -9.50 3.09 -20.68
N LEU A 111 -10.04 4.22 -20.21
CA LEU A 111 -10.86 5.11 -21.01
C LEU A 111 -10.09 5.74 -22.19
N GLY A 112 -8.76 5.65 -22.22
CA GLY A 112 -7.95 6.23 -23.28
C GLY A 112 -7.85 7.76 -23.23
N VAL A 113 -8.28 8.37 -22.11
CA VAL A 113 -8.16 9.81 -21.90
C VAL A 113 -6.71 10.11 -21.60
N ALA A 114 -5.99 10.68 -22.57
CA ALA A 114 -4.57 11.04 -22.42
C ALA A 114 -3.73 9.90 -21.79
N ALA A 115 -3.96 8.65 -22.23
CA ALA A 115 -3.43 7.44 -21.62
C ALA A 115 -1.91 7.50 -21.34
N SER A 116 -1.13 8.02 -22.29
CA SER A 116 0.32 8.20 -22.15
C SER A 116 0.69 9.14 -21.00
N ILE A 117 -0.02 10.26 -20.87
CA ILE A 117 0.20 11.26 -19.83
C ILE A 117 -0.18 10.67 -18.46
N ILE A 118 -1.34 10.01 -18.37
CA ILE A 118 -1.80 9.40 -17.13
C ILE A 118 -0.84 8.29 -16.67
N ALA A 119 -0.40 7.43 -17.58
CA ALA A 119 0.55 6.37 -17.26
C ALA A 119 1.90 6.92 -16.77
N GLN A 120 2.39 8.01 -17.36
CA GLN A 120 3.64 8.67 -16.92
C GLN A 120 3.51 9.22 -15.50
N TYR A 121 2.44 9.96 -15.19
CA TYR A 121 2.23 10.48 -13.84
C TYR A 121 2.00 9.38 -12.82
N ALA A 122 1.26 8.32 -13.19
CA ALA A 122 1.07 7.15 -12.33
C ALA A 122 2.42 6.49 -12.00
N PHE A 123 3.30 6.31 -13.00
CA PHE A 123 4.64 5.78 -12.79
C PHE A 123 5.49 6.64 -11.86
N ILE A 124 5.42 7.97 -11.98
CA ILE A 124 6.17 8.88 -11.10
C ILE A 124 5.63 8.80 -9.66
N ILE A 125 4.32 8.95 -9.48
CA ILE A 125 3.68 9.06 -8.16
C ILE A 125 3.68 7.74 -7.40
N PHE A 126 3.46 6.61 -8.09
CA PHE A 126 3.36 5.29 -7.46
C PHE A 126 4.57 4.39 -7.68
N GLY A 127 5.46 4.73 -8.62
CA GLY A 127 6.72 4.02 -8.83
C GLY A 127 7.88 4.75 -8.18
N VAL A 128 8.21 5.96 -8.67
CA VAL A 128 9.44 6.66 -8.28
C VAL A 128 9.37 7.23 -6.87
N VAL A 129 8.30 7.97 -6.53
CA VAL A 129 8.20 8.65 -5.22
C VAL A 129 8.25 7.66 -4.05
N PRO A 130 7.47 6.56 -4.02
CA PRO A 130 7.50 5.63 -2.90
C PRO A 130 8.84 4.89 -2.81
N LEU A 131 9.52 4.67 -3.94
CA LEU A 131 10.85 4.06 -3.97
C LEU A 131 11.88 4.98 -3.31
N VAL A 132 11.89 6.27 -3.65
CA VAL A 132 12.79 7.25 -3.03
C VAL A 132 12.52 7.37 -1.53
N VAL A 133 11.25 7.47 -1.13
CA VAL A 133 10.85 7.52 0.29
C VAL A 133 11.30 6.26 1.03
N SER A 134 11.08 5.08 0.45
CA SER A 134 11.50 3.80 1.04
C SER A 134 13.01 3.72 1.20
N LEU A 135 13.78 4.26 0.25
CA LEU A 135 15.24 4.28 0.32
C LEU A 135 15.75 5.21 1.43
N ILE A 136 15.11 6.36 1.62
CA ILE A 136 15.41 7.26 2.75
C ILE A 136 15.16 6.53 4.08
N PHE A 137 14.02 5.85 4.23
CA PHE A 137 13.72 5.06 5.43
C PHE A 137 14.71 3.91 5.63
N LEU A 138 15.14 3.26 4.55
CA LEU A 138 16.13 2.17 4.61
C LEU A 138 17.48 2.67 5.14
N ILE A 139 17.95 3.82 4.66
CA ILE A 139 19.22 4.42 5.11
C ILE A 139 19.08 4.96 6.54
N ALA A 140 17.98 5.62 6.87
CA ALA A 140 17.74 6.18 8.20
C ALA A 140 17.54 5.09 9.27
N GLY A 141 16.96 3.94 8.91
CA GLY A 141 16.70 2.82 9.81
C GLY A 141 17.89 1.89 10.05
N LYS A 142 19.04 2.12 9.39
CA LYS A 142 20.20 1.20 9.43
C LYS A 142 20.64 0.85 10.86
N ASP A 143 20.66 1.83 11.77
CA ASP A 143 21.17 1.66 13.13
C ASP A 143 20.19 0.86 13.99
N ILE A 144 18.89 1.05 13.77
CA ILE A 144 17.82 0.27 14.41
C ILE A 144 17.91 -1.19 13.96
N VAL A 145 18.06 -1.43 12.66
CA VAL A 145 18.18 -2.79 12.10
C VAL A 145 19.44 -3.47 12.62
N ALA A 146 20.58 -2.77 12.65
CA ALA A 146 21.81 -3.27 13.22
C ALA A 146 21.64 -3.65 14.71
N GLY A 147 20.95 -2.81 15.49
CA GLY A 147 20.62 -3.09 16.89
C GLY A 147 19.78 -4.36 17.07
N ILE A 148 18.74 -4.55 16.26
CA ILE A 148 17.86 -5.74 16.31
C ILE A 148 18.63 -7.02 15.99
N LEU A 149 19.45 -7.00 14.94
CA LEU A 149 20.27 -8.15 14.55
C LEU A 149 21.31 -8.49 15.62
N ALA A 150 22.00 -7.47 16.15
CA ALA A 150 22.94 -7.63 17.24
C ALA A 150 22.26 -8.19 18.51
N GLY A 151 21.07 -7.70 18.86
CA GLY A 151 20.30 -8.22 20.00
C GLY A 151 19.97 -9.70 19.86
N ARG A 152 19.57 -10.14 18.65
CA ARG A 152 19.30 -11.56 18.40
C ARG A 152 20.54 -12.44 18.53
N PHE A 153 21.70 -11.93 18.15
CA PHE A 153 22.97 -12.63 18.35
C PHE A 153 23.33 -12.71 19.84
N LEU A 154 23.26 -11.58 20.56
CA LEU A 154 23.59 -11.48 21.98
C LEU A 154 22.67 -12.33 22.86
N MET A 155 21.38 -12.46 22.52
CA MET A 155 20.42 -13.33 23.22
C MET A 155 20.80 -14.82 23.17
N LYS A 156 21.58 -15.25 22.16
CA LYS A 156 22.07 -16.63 22.08
C LYS A 156 23.34 -16.84 22.90
N GLU A 157 24.20 -15.83 22.92
CA GLU A 157 25.55 -15.94 23.48
C GLU A 157 25.59 -15.66 24.99
N TYR A 158 24.74 -14.74 25.46
CA TYR A 158 24.74 -14.26 26.84
C TYR A 158 23.44 -14.60 27.57
N LYS A 159 23.57 -15.05 28.81
CA LYS A 159 22.44 -15.40 29.68
C LYS A 159 22.28 -14.40 30.81
N LYS A 160 21.04 -14.27 31.30
CA LYS A 160 20.73 -13.49 32.50
C LYS A 160 21.59 -14.00 33.68
N GLY A 161 22.23 -13.07 34.39
CA GLY A 161 23.10 -13.36 35.52
C GLY A 161 24.59 -13.44 35.19
N GLU A 162 24.98 -13.40 33.92
CA GLU A 162 26.40 -13.36 33.56
C GLU A 162 26.98 -11.96 33.81
N ARG A 163 28.18 -11.91 34.40
CA ARG A 163 28.94 -10.66 34.56
C ARG A 163 29.71 -10.36 33.29
N ILE A 164 29.49 -9.18 32.75
CA ILE A 164 30.22 -8.65 31.59
C ILE A 164 30.91 -7.35 31.93
N GLU A 165 32.08 -7.15 31.34
CA GLU A 165 32.81 -5.90 31.36
C GLU A 165 32.79 -5.30 29.96
N PHE A 166 32.21 -4.10 29.85
CA PHE A 166 32.11 -3.35 28.61
C PHE A 166 32.70 -1.96 28.81
N ASP A 167 33.77 -1.65 28.07
CA ASP A 167 34.62 -0.46 28.27
C ASP A 167 35.09 -0.31 29.73
N SER A 168 34.53 0.63 30.50
CA SER A 168 34.85 0.88 31.92
C SER A 168 33.71 0.50 32.86
N ILE A 169 32.67 -0.17 32.35
CA ILE A 169 31.45 -0.49 33.08
C ILE A 169 31.42 -2.01 33.30
N SER A 170 31.35 -2.42 34.57
CA SER A 170 31.17 -3.82 34.96
C SER A 170 29.81 -4.00 35.61
N GLY A 171 29.05 -4.99 35.14
CA GLY A 171 27.70 -5.24 35.64
C GLY A 171 27.23 -6.66 35.33
N GLU A 172 26.13 -7.04 35.97
CA GLU A 172 25.44 -8.30 35.73
C GLU A 172 24.32 -8.09 34.70
N ILE A 173 24.20 -8.99 33.72
CA ILE A 173 23.15 -8.91 32.71
C ILE A 173 21.80 -9.22 33.34
N GLU A 174 20.91 -8.23 33.36
CA GLU A 174 19.54 -8.42 33.82
C GLU A 174 18.64 -8.97 32.70
N SER A 175 18.77 -8.42 31.50
CA SER A 175 18.06 -8.91 30.32
C SER A 175 18.70 -8.41 29.03
N VAL A 176 18.70 -9.26 28.01
CA VAL A 176 19.08 -8.89 26.64
C VAL A 176 17.79 -8.65 25.87
N GLY A 177 17.48 -7.39 25.55
CA GLY A 177 16.35 -7.03 24.71
C GLY A 177 16.70 -7.04 23.22
N PHE A 178 15.73 -6.71 22.36
CA PHE A 178 15.96 -6.64 20.92
C PHE A 178 16.92 -5.51 20.52
N ILE A 179 16.79 -4.32 21.11
CA ILE A 179 17.57 -3.13 20.73
C ILE A 179 18.63 -2.79 21.77
N THR A 180 18.36 -3.04 23.04
CA THR A 180 19.24 -2.69 24.16
C THR A 180 19.39 -3.86 25.13
N THR A 181 20.58 -4.00 25.71
CA THR A 181 20.86 -4.90 26.82
C THR A 181 20.87 -4.11 28.12
N LYS A 182 20.17 -4.63 29.13
CA LYS A 182 20.10 -4.05 30.48
C LYS A 182 21.15 -4.72 31.36
N ILE A 183 22.02 -3.92 31.96
CA ILE A 183 22.98 -4.38 32.95
C ILE A 183 22.76 -3.65 34.28
N LYS A 184 22.96 -4.37 35.39
CA LYS A 184 22.90 -3.81 36.74
C LYS A 184 24.31 -3.70 37.31
N SER A 185 24.71 -2.49 37.71
CA SER A 185 26.02 -2.24 38.32
C SER A 185 25.84 -1.54 39.66
N ASN A 186 26.23 -2.20 40.76
CA ASN A 186 26.13 -1.76 42.17
C ASN A 186 24.76 -1.18 42.61
N THR A 187 24.37 -0.01 42.10
CA THR A 187 23.08 0.68 42.38
C THR A 187 22.33 1.18 41.13
N ASP A 188 22.96 1.24 39.95
CA ASP A 188 22.38 1.84 38.74
C ASP A 188 22.01 0.78 37.68
N GLU A 189 20.93 1.03 36.96
CA GLU A 189 20.50 0.27 35.77
C GLU A 189 21.03 0.98 34.51
N ILE A 190 21.90 0.32 33.75
CA ILE A 190 22.53 0.89 32.56
C ILE A 190 21.98 0.18 31.32
N LEU A 191 21.56 0.98 30.33
CA LEU A 191 21.03 0.53 29.04
C LEU A 191 22.12 0.66 27.97
N ILE A 192 22.60 -0.46 27.44
CA ILE A 192 23.61 -0.47 26.38
C ILE A 192 22.94 -0.84 25.05
N PRO A 193 23.06 0.00 24.00
CA PRO A 193 22.60 -0.37 22.65
C PRO A 193 23.32 -1.63 22.15
N ASN A 194 22.55 -2.61 21.69
CA ASN A 194 23.09 -3.88 21.20
C ASN A 194 24.03 -3.70 20.00
N SER A 195 23.75 -2.70 19.15
CA SER A 195 24.59 -2.33 18.01
C SER A 195 26.01 -1.91 18.41
N GLU A 196 26.18 -1.36 19.62
CA GLU A 196 27.49 -0.97 20.16
C GLU A 196 28.12 -2.13 20.94
N LEU A 197 27.30 -2.87 21.70
CA LEU A 197 27.74 -4.02 22.48
C LEU A 197 28.35 -5.12 21.60
N ALA A 198 27.78 -5.37 20.41
CA ALA A 198 28.29 -6.38 19.47
C ALA A 198 29.55 -5.95 18.70
N LYS A 199 29.91 -4.66 18.69
CA LYS A 199 31.08 -4.16 17.95
C LYS A 199 32.37 -4.20 18.77
N LYS A 200 32.29 -4.26 20.10
CA LYS A 200 33.48 -4.22 20.98
C LYS A 200 33.76 -5.56 21.65
N ILE A 201 35.00 -5.74 22.08
CA ILE A 201 35.48 -6.96 22.74
C ILE A 201 34.86 -7.05 24.14
N ILE A 202 34.12 -8.12 24.40
CA ILE A 202 33.51 -8.40 25.70
C ILE A 202 34.43 -9.36 26.46
N LYS A 203 34.86 -8.99 27.66
CA LYS A 203 35.61 -9.87 28.56
C LYS A 203 34.62 -10.63 29.45
N LYS A 204 34.53 -11.94 29.28
CA LYS A 204 33.77 -12.83 30.15
C LYS A 204 34.66 -13.23 31.33
N ARG A 205 34.29 -12.87 32.56
CA ARG A 205 34.89 -13.46 33.76
C ARG A 205 34.10 -14.73 34.09
N ALA A 206 34.77 -15.87 34.02
CA ALA A 206 34.26 -17.17 34.46
C ALA A 206 34.16 -17.24 35.98
#